data_AF-A0AB39XFG7-F1
#
_entry.id   AF-A0AB39XFG7-F1
#
_cell.length_a   1.000
_cell.length_b   1.000
_cell.length_c   1.000
_cell.angle_alpha   90.00
_cell.angle_beta   90.00
_cell.angle_gamma   90.00
#
_symmetry.space_group_name_H-M   'P 1'
#
loop_
_entity.id
_entity.type
_entity.pdbx_description
1 polymer ?
#
loop_
_entity_poly.entity_id
_entity_poly.type
_entity_poly.pdbx_seq_one_letter_code
_entity_poly.pdbx_strand_id
1 'polypeptide(L)'
;MASAAKMLTVSFVQCRGTPYEVGRAQADAFAATRNGKAFLRKKVRLPWWFNIRTEERAFRAYGPALLEEIAGIADGLHIPMEQAVVCFGNDGLRMPTGGCSAVHERWRVWPQL
;
A
#
# COMPACT_ATOMS: atom_id res chain seq x y z
N MET A 1 33.97 -2.88 0.15
CA MET A 1 33.68 -3.19 -1.28
C MET A 1 32.28 -2.68 -1.58
N ALA A 2 32.13 -1.71 -2.47
CA ALA A 2 30.80 -1.21 -2.85
C ALA A 2 30.05 -2.33 -3.60
N SER A 3 28.88 -2.70 -3.10
CA SER A 3 27.98 -3.63 -3.78
C SER A 3 27.64 -3.06 -5.15
N ALA A 4 27.70 -3.87 -6.21
CA ALA A 4 27.32 -3.46 -7.54
C ALA A 4 25.87 -2.94 -7.50
N ALA A 5 25.65 -1.71 -7.98
CA ALA A 5 24.33 -1.09 -7.98
C ALA A 5 23.35 -1.97 -8.76
N LYS A 6 22.35 -2.50 -8.05
CA LYS A 6 21.32 -3.33 -8.66
C LYS A 6 20.40 -2.42 -9.46
N MET A 7 20.30 -2.65 -10.77
CA MET A 7 19.40 -1.88 -11.62
C MET A 7 17.95 -2.20 -11.25
N LEU A 8 17.18 -1.17 -10.90
CA LEU A 8 15.76 -1.30 -10.58
C LEU A 8 14.94 -0.96 -11.81
N THR A 9 14.09 -1.88 -12.23
CA THR A 9 13.07 -1.62 -13.26
C THR A 9 11.78 -1.22 -12.56
N VAL A 10 11.26 -0.04 -12.92
CA VAL A 10 10.01 0.50 -12.36
C VAL A 10 8.98 0.68 -13.47
N SER A 11 7.72 0.48 -13.13
CA SER A 11 6.59 0.76 -14.02
C SER A 11 5.75 1.85 -13.38
N PHE A 12 5.31 2.81 -14.19
CA PHE A 12 4.42 3.87 -13.75
C PHE A 12 2.98 3.49 -14.07
N VAL A 13 2.13 3.48 -13.04
CA VAL A 13 0.70 3.23 -13.17
C VAL A 13 -0.03 4.46 -12.67
N GLN A 14 -0.83 5.04 -13.55
CA GLN A 14 -1.68 6.16 -13.20
C GLN A 14 -3.05 5.63 -12.77
N CYS A 15 -3.35 5.74 -11.48
CA CYS A 15 -4.67 5.45 -10.93
C CYS A 15 -5.46 6.77 -10.84
N ARG A 16 -6.70 6.78 -11.32
CA ARG A 16 -7.59 7.96 -11.29
C ARG A 16 -8.98 7.53 -10.87
N GLY A 17 -9.72 8.47 -10.29
CA GLY A 17 -11.10 8.26 -9.85
C GLY A 17 -11.25 8.52 -8.36
N THR A 18 -12.33 7.96 -7.81
CA THR A 18 -12.59 7.86 -6.38
C THR A 18 -11.51 7.00 -5.68
N PRO A 19 -11.34 7.12 -4.35
CA PRO A 19 -10.38 6.29 -3.62
C PRO A 19 -10.58 4.79 -3.85
N TYR A 20 -11.83 4.34 -3.90
CA TYR A 20 -12.17 2.95 -4.24
C TYR A 20 -11.70 2.54 -5.64
N GLU A 21 -11.95 3.37 -6.67
CA GLU A 21 -11.49 3.09 -8.04
C GLU A 21 -9.97 3.10 -8.15
N VAL A 22 -9.30 3.98 -7.41
CA VAL A 22 -7.85 3.98 -7.29
C VAL A 22 -7.36 2.66 -6.69
N GLY A 23 -7.99 2.19 -5.60
CA GLY A 23 -7.68 0.91 -4.98
C GLY A 23 -7.88 -0.28 -5.92
N ARG A 24 -8.96 -0.28 -6.71
CA ARG A 24 -9.20 -1.29 -7.76
C ARG A 24 -8.07 -1.31 -8.80
N ALA A 25 -7.70 -0.14 -9.32
CA ALA A 25 -6.63 -0.03 -10.32
C ALA A 25 -5.26 -0.45 -9.77
N GLN A 26 -4.98 -0.13 -8.50
CA GLN A 26 -3.77 -0.60 -7.81
C GLN A 26 -3.76 -2.11 -7.65
N ALA A 27 -4.88 -2.73 -7.28
CA ALA A 27 -4.99 -4.18 -7.16
C ALA A 27 -4.72 -4.88 -8.49
N ASP A 28 -5.31 -4.40 -9.58
CA ASP A 28 -5.12 -4.95 -10.92
C ASP A 28 -3.64 -4.86 -11.34
N ALA A 29 -3.03 -3.69 -11.13
CA ALA A 29 -1.61 -3.47 -11.41
C ALA A 29 -0.71 -4.37 -10.55
N PHE A 30 -0.99 -4.48 -9.25
CA PHE A 30 -0.25 -5.33 -8.34
C PHE A 30 -0.34 -6.81 -8.73
N ALA A 31 -1.55 -7.30 -9.03
CA ALA A 31 -1.82 -8.67 -9.45
C ALA A 31 -1.09 -9.05 -10.76
N ALA A 32 -0.81 -8.09 -11.64
CA ALA A 32 -0.02 -8.31 -12.83
C ALA A 32 1.48 -8.60 -12.53
N THR A 33 1.99 -8.11 -11.40
CA THR A 33 3.41 -8.27 -11.02
C THR A 33 3.75 -9.69 -10.56
N ARG A 34 5.04 -10.05 -10.60
CA ARG A 34 5.53 -11.33 -10.07
C ARG A 34 5.23 -11.48 -8.58
N ASN A 35 5.35 -10.40 -7.81
CA ASN A 35 5.11 -10.41 -6.37
C ASN A 35 3.62 -10.52 -6.05
N GLY A 36 2.74 -9.83 -6.78
CA GLY A 36 1.29 -9.96 -6.63
C GLY A 36 0.80 -11.36 -7.00
N LYS A 37 1.28 -11.94 -8.11
CA LYS A 37 1.00 -13.34 -8.46
C LYS A 37 1.42 -14.32 -7.37
N ALA A 38 2.58 -14.09 -6.76
CA ALA A 38 3.06 -14.91 -5.65
C ALA A 38 2.22 -14.70 -4.38
N PHE A 39 1.80 -13.47 -4.10
CA PHE A 39 0.94 -13.12 -2.98
C PHE A 39 -0.41 -13.84 -3.06
N LEU A 40 -1.09 -13.81 -4.22
CA LEU A 40 -2.40 -14.44 -4.42
C LEU A 40 -2.37 -15.97 -4.28
N ARG A 41 -1.21 -16.60 -4.43
CA ARG A 41 -1.04 -18.05 -4.22
C ARG A 41 -0.83 -18.42 -2.75
N LYS A 42 -0.43 -17.46 -1.91
CA LYS A 42 -0.15 -17.69 -0.49
C LYS A 42 -1.43 -17.55 0.30
N LYS A 43 -1.68 -18.48 1.22
CA LYS A 43 -2.65 -18.26 2.30
C LYS A 43 -2.04 -17.31 3.32
N VAL A 44 -2.66 -16.14 3.49
CA VAL A 44 -2.30 -15.21 4.56
C VAL A 44 -2.95 -15.68 5.84
N ARG A 45 -2.15 -15.87 6.89
CA ARG A 45 -2.67 -16.16 8.23
C ARG A 45 -2.81 -14.83 8.98
N LEU A 46 -4.05 -14.50 9.33
CA LEU A 46 -4.33 -13.30 10.12
C LEU A 46 -3.76 -13.45 11.54
N PRO A 47 -3.21 -12.37 12.13
CA PRO A 47 -2.81 -12.39 13.53
C PRO A 47 -4.01 -12.68 14.44
N TRP A 48 -3.81 -13.47 15.51
CA TRP A 48 -4.91 -13.86 16.40
C TRP A 48 -5.55 -12.69 17.16
N TRP A 49 -4.81 -11.58 17.29
CA TRP A 49 -5.26 -10.36 17.97
C TRP A 49 -5.96 -9.38 17.01
N PHE A 50 -6.00 -9.67 15.71
CA PHE A 50 -6.56 -8.75 14.72
C PHE A 50 -8.08 -8.66 14.84
N ASN A 51 -8.60 -7.43 14.87
CA ASN A 51 -10.03 -7.16 14.89
C ASN A 51 -10.37 -6.05 13.89
N ILE A 52 -10.97 -6.45 12.77
CA ILE A 52 -11.34 -5.54 11.67
C ILE A 52 -12.22 -4.38 12.12
N ARG A 53 -13.11 -4.58 13.12
CA ARG A 53 -14.00 -3.51 13.59
C ARG A 53 -13.23 -2.38 14.27
N THR A 54 -12.14 -2.70 14.96
CA THR A 54 -11.27 -1.70 15.58
C THR A 54 -10.54 -0.91 14.51
N GLU A 55 -10.03 -1.60 13.49
CA GLU A 55 -9.31 -0.97 12.39
C GLU A 55 -10.21 -0.08 11.54
N GLU A 56 -11.40 -0.56 11.15
CA GLU A 56 -12.38 0.24 10.45
C GLU A 56 -12.73 1.52 11.21
N ARG A 57 -12.84 1.43 12.55
CA ARG A 57 -13.10 2.61 13.39
C ARG A 57 -11.95 3.61 13.31
N ALA A 58 -10.71 3.13 13.38
CA ALA A 58 -9.53 3.98 13.26
C ALA A 58 -9.45 4.64 11.87
N PHE A 59 -9.65 3.87 10.80
CA PHE A 59 -9.67 4.41 9.45
C PHE A 59 -10.81 5.42 9.24
N ARG A 60 -12.04 5.15 9.71
CA ARG A 60 -13.13 6.12 9.62
C ARG A 60 -12.82 7.43 10.35
N ALA A 61 -12.04 7.38 11.44
CA ALA A 61 -11.66 8.55 12.20
C ALA A 61 -10.49 9.35 11.56
N TYR A 62 -9.48 8.66 11.04
CA TYR A 62 -8.20 9.29 10.66
C TYR A 62 -7.90 9.27 9.16
N GLY A 63 -8.56 8.42 8.38
CA GLY A 63 -8.31 8.25 6.95
C GLY A 63 -9.43 7.50 6.24
N PRO A 64 -10.65 8.08 6.14
CA PRO A 64 -11.80 7.40 5.54
C PRO A 64 -11.58 7.07 4.05
N ALA A 65 -10.88 7.94 3.31
CA ALA A 65 -10.51 7.68 1.92
C ALA A 65 -9.59 6.45 1.78
N LEU A 66 -8.69 6.22 2.75
CA LEU A 66 -7.83 5.03 2.74
C LEU A 66 -8.64 3.75 2.97
N LEU A 67 -9.71 3.81 3.76
CA LEU A 67 -10.59 2.66 3.95
C LEU A 67 -11.27 2.26 2.63
N GLU A 68 -11.74 3.26 1.87
CA GLU A 68 -12.34 3.05 0.55
C GLU A 68 -11.31 2.49 -0.45
N GLU A 69 -10.09 3.00 -0.44
CA GLU A 69 -8.99 2.49 -1.27
C GLU A 69 -8.65 1.03 -0.91
N ILE A 70 -8.56 0.70 0.39
CA ILE A 70 -8.35 -0.68 0.86
C ILE A 70 -9.52 -1.59 0.45
N ALA A 71 -10.76 -1.10 0.49
CA ALA A 71 -11.92 -1.84 0.01
C ALA A 71 -11.82 -2.13 -1.51
N GLY A 72 -11.41 -1.13 -2.29
CA GLY A 72 -11.11 -1.31 -3.72
C GLY A 72 -10.01 -2.35 -3.94
N ILE A 73 -8.96 -2.35 -3.12
CA ILE A 73 -7.90 -3.36 -3.20
C ILE A 73 -8.44 -4.77 -2.86
N ALA A 74 -9.23 -4.88 -1.79
CA ALA A 74 -9.81 -6.15 -1.35
C ALA A 74 -10.65 -6.78 -2.47
N ASP A 75 -11.54 -6.00 -3.07
CA ASP A 75 -12.39 -6.43 -4.17
C ASP A 75 -11.56 -6.75 -5.42
N GLY A 76 -10.52 -5.97 -5.70
CA GLY A 76 -9.64 -6.16 -6.87
C GLY A 76 -8.81 -7.44 -6.80
N LEU A 77 -8.34 -7.79 -5.60
CA LEU A 77 -7.56 -8.99 -5.36
C LEU A 77 -8.43 -10.21 -5.00
N HIS A 78 -9.75 -10.02 -4.88
CA HIS A 78 -10.70 -11.03 -4.40
C HIS A 78 -10.28 -11.64 -3.07
N ILE A 79 -9.84 -10.80 -2.13
CA ILE A 79 -9.43 -11.20 -0.78
C ILE A 79 -10.40 -10.64 0.26
N PRO A 80 -10.51 -11.27 1.44
CA PRO A 80 -11.30 -10.71 2.54
C PRO A 80 -10.77 -9.34 2.96
N MET A 81 -11.67 -8.44 3.38
CA MET A 81 -11.31 -7.10 3.84
C MET A 81 -10.31 -7.15 5.01
N GLU A 82 -10.41 -8.15 5.88
CA GLU A 82 -9.48 -8.39 6.98
C GLU A 82 -8.05 -8.55 6.48
N GLN A 83 -7.87 -9.33 5.41
CA GLN A 83 -6.58 -9.56 4.80
C GLN A 83 -6.07 -8.29 4.12
N ALA A 84 -6.95 -7.55 3.45
CA ALA A 84 -6.56 -6.30 2.80
C ALA A 84 -6.09 -5.25 3.82
N VAL A 85 -6.82 -5.08 4.92
CA VAL A 85 -6.45 -4.14 6.00
C VAL A 85 -5.10 -4.51 6.63
N VAL A 86 -4.84 -5.79 6.90
CA VAL A 86 -3.55 -6.23 7.44
C VAL A 86 -2.42 -5.95 6.46
N CYS A 87 -2.59 -6.35 5.19
CA CYS A 87 -1.50 -6.29 4.21
C CYS A 87 -1.24 -4.89 3.64
N PHE A 88 -2.27 -4.05 3.54
CA PHE A 88 -2.19 -2.74 2.86
C PHE A 88 -2.52 -1.55 3.78
N GLY A 89 -3.10 -1.80 4.96
CA GLY A 89 -3.44 -0.76 5.95
C GLY A 89 -2.36 -0.48 6.99
N ASN A 90 -1.10 -0.82 6.71
CA ASN A 90 0.03 -0.66 7.65
C ASN A 90 -0.23 -1.34 9.00
N ASP A 91 -0.60 -2.64 8.99
CA ASP A 91 -0.98 -3.42 10.16
C ASP A 91 -2.08 -2.75 11.03
N GLY A 92 -2.94 -1.93 10.42
CA GLY A 92 -3.96 -1.20 11.16
C GLY A 92 -3.48 0.13 11.75
N LEU A 93 -2.74 0.92 10.95
CA LEU A 93 -2.10 2.17 11.41
C LEU A 93 -1.17 1.98 12.62
N ARG A 94 -0.65 0.77 12.83
CA ARG A 94 0.32 0.50 13.91
C ARG A 94 1.65 1.15 13.58
N MET A 95 2.41 1.46 14.63
CA MET A 95 3.76 1.99 14.46
C MET A 95 4.59 1.03 13.60
N PRO A 96 5.17 1.49 12.49
CA PRO A 96 5.93 0.62 11.60
C PRO A 96 7.14 0.06 12.33
N THR A 97 7.41 -1.23 12.14
CA THR A 97 8.58 -1.92 12.73
C THR A 97 9.87 -1.71 11.95
N GLY A 98 9.78 -1.09 10.76
CA GLY A 98 10.92 -0.68 9.93
C GLY A 98 11.06 0.83 9.86
N GLY A 99 12.31 1.32 9.87
CA GLY A 99 12.64 2.72 9.67
C GLY A 99 13.27 2.97 8.30
N CYS A 100 13.06 4.15 7.75
CA CYS A 100 13.82 4.65 6.60
C CYS A 100 14.53 5.94 7.00
N SER A 101 15.77 6.11 6.55
CA SER A 101 16.47 7.39 6.61
C SER A 101 16.29 8.11 5.28
N ALA A 102 15.80 9.35 5.30
CA ALA A 102 15.70 10.21 4.14
C ALA A 102 16.57 11.46 4.35
N VAL A 103 17.41 11.78 3.38
CA VAL A 103 18.17 13.03 3.35
C VAL A 103 17.48 13.96 2.37
N HIS A 104 17.08 15.14 2.84
CA HIS A 104 16.53 16.17 1.98
C HIS A 104 17.55 17.30 1.84
N GLU A 105 18.10 17.46 0.63
CA GLU A 105 18.94 18.60 0.27
C GLU A 105 18.06 19.72 -0.26
N ARG A 106 18.16 20.92 0.32
CA ARG A 106 17.43 22.10 -0.14
C ARG A 106 18.09 22.66 -1.40
N TRP A 107 17.55 22.33 -2.56
CA TRP A 107 17.91 23.00 -3.81
C TRP A 107 17.39 24.45 -3.77
N ARG A 108 18.30 25.42 -3.87
CA ARG A 108 17.98 26.84 -4.04
C ARG A 108 17.35 27.00 -5.43
N VAL A 109 16.10 27.47 -5.47
CA VAL A 109 15.43 27.84 -6.72
C VAL A 109 16.22 28.99 -7.35
N TRP A 110 16.69 28.81 -8.58
CA TRP A 110 17.27 29.90 -9.37
C TRP A 110 16.18 30.95 -9.63
N PRO A 111 16.46 32.26 -9.49
CA PRO A 111 15.52 33.28 -9.92
C PRO A 111 15.36 33.15 -11.44
N GLN A 112 14.13 32.95 -11.90
CA GLN A 112 13.79 33.16 -13.30
C GLN A 112 13.94 34.64 -13.59
N LEU A 113 14.74 34.96 -14.62
CA LEU A 113 15.04 36.29 -15.13
C LEU A 113 13.78 37.09 -15.47
#